data_AF-A0A7G6SAK5-F1
#
_entry.id   AF-A0A7G6SAK5-F1
#
_cell.length_a   1.000
_cell.length_b   1.000
_cell.length_c   1.000
_cell.angle_alpha   90.00
_cell.angle_beta   90.00
_cell.angle_gamma   90.00
#
_symmetry.space_group_name_H-M   'P 1'
#
loop_
_entity.id
_entity.type
_entity.pdbx_description
1 polymer ?
#
loop_
_entity_poly.entity_id
_entity_poly.type
_entity_poly.pdbx_seq_one_letter_code
_entity_poly.pdbx_strand_id
1 'polypeptide(L)'
;MTTKRSAVIPRKISSFCQVRIAHCLQPTEVEALRLYLLRIYSEEELPPRIGAGINWYIVGKLCNIAPEYLIHYSKDIRPIFDLLIRELKRRPKSSKETSRTGELAANPPVNKPRRPLKSAVSPIIVETWDYEFSPRNKPGKKAQPIIEFPEALWTDWQDQDTLHDALRLHMDRHGDTVWQLSRAVVKSKETFSLTTLKSWLSAKKAPRSLDSMRILERIERRYRLPSGYFKAKIPHPSRGAYGHQVVDILPSERRRLAWHLPDDFESRSAHEQEEILSWVRKVIVTGSTDYRRYQAVASKQHYAIRFSNIHDRRPTLGAINDGLISEIGDPDLASSVRVAPIHLQAEMKELLRFKTSTLATFGYQRNGLWGNETADQKIEHLGLMFGALAASPQCAVRGLGVPVKSLTFALLVFPSVWDWYLQWREQRRGFYTAWEVDMLRVALAFTRHDTGWIRQTPSLSKALRPIEGVVSIDEIQTVRANWDAACDICHKHCTGRVKEINKVARVHRDPFEPILPILEAPSPVGEYRKITDEIIRLLPDEKRYPRSAAESIRSFLMIRLGRVDKEGFQIT
;
A
#
# COMPACT_ATOMS: atom_id res chain seq x y z
N MET A 1 16.95 -25.32 -23.93
CA MET A 1 17.22 -24.28 -22.91
C MET A 1 16.32 -24.49 -21.71
N THR A 2 16.86 -24.56 -20.50
CA THR A 2 16.07 -24.75 -19.27
C THR A 2 15.40 -23.45 -18.82
N THR A 3 14.08 -23.48 -18.63
CA THR A 3 13.34 -22.37 -18.03
C THR A 3 13.74 -22.21 -16.55
N LYS A 4 14.33 -21.07 -16.19
CA LYS A 4 14.72 -20.78 -14.79
C LYS A 4 13.50 -20.89 -13.87
N ARG A 5 13.45 -21.95 -13.05
CA ARG A 5 12.40 -22.18 -12.05
C ARG A 5 12.32 -20.97 -11.10
N SER A 6 11.14 -20.35 -10.99
CA SER A 6 10.96 -19.19 -10.12
C SER A 6 11.08 -19.59 -8.64
N ALA A 7 12.20 -19.21 -8.01
CA ALA A 7 12.48 -19.43 -6.59
C ALA A 7 11.52 -18.68 -5.65
N VAL A 8 10.74 -17.73 -6.17
CA VAL A 8 9.75 -16.94 -5.41
C VAL A 8 8.56 -17.81 -4.97
N ILE A 9 8.15 -18.80 -5.77
CA ILE A 9 6.96 -19.61 -5.47
C ILE A 9 7.21 -20.61 -4.31
N PRO A 10 8.32 -21.39 -4.27
CA PRO A 10 8.65 -22.23 -3.11
C PRO A 10 8.76 -21.47 -1.78
N ARG A 11 9.31 -20.24 -1.81
CA ARG A 11 9.36 -19.35 -0.64
C ARG A 11 7.95 -18.91 -0.20
N LYS A 12 7.07 -18.56 -1.15
CA LYS A 12 5.67 -18.21 -0.86
C LYS A 12 4.84 -19.38 -0.32
N ILE A 13 5.04 -20.60 -0.82
CA ILE A 13 4.39 -21.80 -0.26
C ILE A 13 4.81 -21.97 1.20
N SER A 14 6.12 -21.94 1.47
CA SER A 14 6.64 -22.18 2.82
C SER A 14 6.18 -21.12 3.82
N SER A 15 6.27 -19.83 3.45
CA SER A 15 5.77 -18.71 4.27
C SER A 15 4.25 -18.77 4.48
N PHE A 16 3.47 -19.16 3.47
CA PHE A 16 2.01 -19.31 3.62
C PHE A 16 1.65 -20.42 4.61
N CYS A 17 2.33 -21.57 4.55
CA CYS A 17 2.14 -22.65 5.54
C CYS A 17 2.49 -22.19 6.95
N GLN A 18 3.66 -21.56 7.12
CA GLN A 18 4.18 -21.10 8.42
C GLN A 18 3.33 -20.01 9.08
N VAL A 19 2.79 -19.06 8.31
CA VAL A 19 2.01 -17.93 8.88
C VAL A 19 0.52 -18.24 8.95
N ARG A 20 -0.05 -18.86 7.90
CA ARG A 20 -1.51 -18.95 7.73
C ARG A 20 -2.10 -20.34 7.95
N ILE A 21 -1.30 -21.41 7.97
CA ILE A 21 -1.81 -22.77 8.23
C ILE A 21 -1.39 -23.27 9.61
N ALA A 22 -0.30 -22.74 10.18
CA ALA A 22 0.21 -23.10 11.52
C ALA A 22 -0.72 -22.82 12.72
N HIS A 23 -1.84 -22.10 12.51
CA HIS A 23 -2.89 -21.91 13.52
C HIS A 23 -4.16 -22.73 13.24
N CYS A 24 -4.17 -23.53 12.17
CA CYS A 24 -5.29 -24.38 11.75
C CYS A 24 -5.00 -25.88 11.92
N LEU A 25 -3.74 -26.29 11.75
CA LEU A 25 -3.30 -27.69 11.72
C LEU A 25 -2.08 -27.88 12.64
N GLN A 26 -1.82 -29.12 13.06
CA GLN A 26 -0.64 -29.46 13.86
C GLN A 26 0.66 -29.25 13.08
N PRO A 27 1.80 -28.95 13.73
CA PRO A 27 3.06 -28.65 13.03
C PRO A 27 3.50 -29.73 12.02
N THR A 28 3.22 -31.01 12.31
CA THR A 28 3.46 -32.15 11.41
C THR A 28 2.56 -32.14 10.17
N GLU A 29 1.28 -31.81 10.32
CA GLU A 29 0.30 -31.67 9.23
C GLU A 29 0.59 -30.45 8.35
N VAL A 30 1.00 -29.32 8.96
CA VAL A 30 1.43 -28.11 8.27
C VAL A 30 2.63 -28.41 7.37
N GLU A 31 3.61 -29.17 7.87
CA GLU A 31 4.80 -29.58 7.13
C GLU A 31 4.46 -30.59 6.02
N ALA A 32 3.61 -31.59 6.29
CA ALA A 32 3.16 -32.53 5.27
C ALA A 32 2.44 -31.82 4.11
N LEU A 33 1.55 -30.86 4.42
CA LEU A 33 0.88 -30.04 3.41
C LEU A 33 1.86 -29.10 2.68
N ARG A 34 2.87 -28.55 3.36
CA ARG A 34 3.94 -27.74 2.73
C ARG A 34 4.73 -28.57 1.72
N LEU A 35 5.13 -29.79 2.08
CA LEU A 35 5.85 -30.72 1.21
C LEU A 35 4.98 -31.14 0.02
N TYR A 36 3.69 -31.43 0.23
CA TYR A 36 2.74 -31.72 -0.86
C TYR A 36 2.58 -30.56 -1.85
N LEU A 37 2.41 -29.32 -1.34
CA LEU A 37 2.31 -28.12 -2.17
C LEU A 37 3.59 -27.81 -2.96
N LEU A 38 4.76 -28.07 -2.38
CA LEU A 38 6.05 -27.98 -3.07
C LEU A 38 6.20 -29.08 -4.14
N ARG A 39 5.77 -30.31 -3.82
CA ARG A 39 5.78 -31.47 -4.72
C ARG A 39 4.99 -31.18 -6.01
N ILE A 40 3.70 -30.85 -5.91
CA ILE A 40 2.86 -30.58 -7.09
C ILE A 40 3.36 -29.38 -7.93
N TYR A 41 3.99 -28.38 -7.30
CA TYR A 41 4.65 -27.29 -8.03
C TYR A 41 5.94 -27.72 -8.76
N SER A 42 6.62 -28.76 -8.28
CA SER A 42 7.86 -29.29 -8.86
C SER A 42 7.63 -30.31 -9.98
N GLU A 43 6.56 -31.10 -9.88
CA GLU A 43 6.08 -32.08 -10.87
C GLU A 43 5.15 -31.45 -11.94
N GLU A 44 4.74 -30.19 -11.74
CA GLU A 44 3.78 -29.42 -12.55
C GLU A 44 2.35 -29.99 -12.61
N GLU A 45 1.99 -30.84 -11.65
CA GLU A 45 0.65 -31.42 -11.53
C GLU A 45 -0.41 -30.44 -11.00
N LEU A 46 -1.65 -30.62 -11.46
CA LEU A 46 -2.79 -29.91 -10.88
C LEU A 46 -3.30 -30.65 -9.63
N PRO A 47 -3.66 -29.94 -8.55
CA PRO A 47 -4.26 -30.57 -7.38
C PRO A 47 -5.56 -31.29 -7.74
N PRO A 48 -5.89 -32.41 -7.07
CA PRO A 48 -7.06 -33.22 -7.39
C PRO A 48 -8.35 -32.42 -7.22
N ARG A 49 -9.35 -32.66 -8.08
CA ARG A 49 -10.59 -31.86 -8.16
C ARG A 49 -11.86 -32.69 -8.09
N ILE A 50 -12.93 -32.04 -7.64
CA ILE A 50 -14.32 -32.46 -7.86
C ILE A 50 -15.00 -31.30 -8.59
N GLY A 51 -15.31 -31.48 -9.88
CA GLY A 51 -15.82 -30.40 -10.73
C GLY A 51 -14.93 -29.16 -10.73
N ALA A 52 -15.48 -28.02 -10.30
CA ALA A 52 -14.76 -26.75 -10.18
C ALA A 52 -14.00 -26.57 -8.84
N GLY A 53 -14.15 -27.50 -7.88
CA GLY A 53 -13.53 -27.44 -6.55
C GLY A 53 -12.30 -28.33 -6.39
N ILE A 54 -11.56 -28.12 -5.29
CA ILE A 54 -10.46 -28.98 -4.85
C ILE A 54 -11.05 -30.21 -4.13
N ASN A 55 -10.49 -31.40 -4.38
CA ASN A 55 -10.88 -32.62 -3.70
C ASN A 55 -10.13 -32.76 -2.37
N TRP A 56 -10.65 -32.12 -1.31
CA TRP A 56 -10.05 -32.14 0.02
C TRP A 56 -9.87 -33.54 0.61
N TYR A 57 -10.72 -34.51 0.24
CA TYR A 57 -10.62 -35.90 0.68
C TYR A 57 -9.38 -36.60 0.08
N ILE A 58 -9.08 -36.38 -1.21
CA ILE A 58 -7.85 -36.89 -1.82
C ILE A 58 -6.63 -36.12 -1.31
N VAL A 59 -6.72 -34.79 -1.13
CA VAL A 59 -5.60 -34.01 -0.53
C VAL A 59 -5.28 -34.51 0.89
N GLY A 60 -6.29 -34.80 1.71
CA GLY A 60 -6.11 -35.38 3.05
C GLY A 60 -5.35 -36.71 3.02
N LYS A 61 -5.79 -37.66 2.18
CA LYS A 61 -5.08 -38.93 2.00
C LYS A 61 -3.66 -38.77 1.46
N LEU A 62 -3.40 -37.82 0.56
CA LEU A 62 -2.07 -37.57 0.01
C LEU A 62 -1.13 -36.83 0.99
N CYS A 63 -1.67 -36.08 1.95
CA CYS A 63 -0.89 -35.39 2.99
C CYS A 63 -0.84 -36.15 4.32
N ASN A 64 -1.55 -37.28 4.46
CA ASN A 64 -1.83 -37.96 5.71
C ASN A 64 -2.44 -37.04 6.80
N ILE A 65 -3.41 -36.22 6.39
CA ILE A 65 -4.17 -35.29 7.25
C ILE A 65 -5.64 -35.73 7.22
N ALA A 66 -6.32 -35.71 8.37
CA ALA A 66 -7.75 -36.06 8.42
C ALA A 66 -8.57 -35.12 7.50
N PRO A 67 -9.32 -35.66 6.50
CA PRO A 67 -10.07 -34.85 5.54
C PRO A 67 -11.00 -33.80 6.18
N GLU A 68 -11.50 -34.09 7.37
CA GLU A 68 -12.42 -33.29 8.15
C GLU A 68 -11.80 -31.92 8.50
N TYR A 69 -10.52 -31.89 8.92
CA TYR A 69 -9.81 -30.64 9.19
C TYR A 69 -9.53 -29.84 7.92
N LEU A 70 -9.17 -30.50 6.81
CA LEU A 70 -8.96 -29.81 5.53
C LEU A 70 -10.26 -29.24 4.95
N ILE A 71 -11.41 -29.89 5.19
CA ILE A 71 -12.73 -29.37 4.84
C ILE A 71 -13.08 -28.18 5.73
N HIS A 72 -12.86 -28.28 7.06
CA HIS A 72 -13.13 -27.21 8.02
C HIS A 72 -12.35 -25.92 7.70
N TYR A 73 -11.03 -26.03 7.53
CA TYR A 73 -10.13 -24.92 7.20
C TYR A 73 -9.98 -24.66 5.70
N SER A 74 -10.85 -25.23 4.86
CA SER A 74 -10.78 -25.11 3.40
C SER A 74 -10.78 -23.66 2.89
N LYS A 75 -11.39 -22.72 3.62
CA LYS A 75 -11.39 -21.28 3.27
C LYS A 75 -10.01 -20.64 3.35
N ASP A 76 -9.18 -21.05 4.30
CA ASP A 76 -7.86 -20.48 4.56
C ASP A 76 -6.73 -21.24 3.84
N ILE A 77 -6.96 -22.51 3.53
CA ILE A 77 -6.04 -23.33 2.74
C ILE A 77 -6.22 -23.08 1.23
N ARG A 78 -7.44 -22.87 0.73
CA ARG A 78 -7.73 -22.67 -0.71
C ARG A 78 -6.90 -21.58 -1.42
N PRO A 79 -6.56 -20.41 -0.84
CA PRO A 79 -5.80 -19.37 -1.52
C PRO A 79 -4.42 -19.79 -2.07
N ILE A 80 -3.70 -20.72 -1.41
CA ILE A 80 -2.41 -21.20 -1.95
C ILE A 80 -2.60 -22.16 -3.13
N PHE A 81 -3.65 -22.98 -3.11
CA PHE A 81 -4.04 -23.83 -4.23
C PHE A 81 -4.52 -23.01 -5.43
N ASP A 82 -5.34 -21.98 -5.23
CA ASP A 82 -5.78 -21.08 -6.31
C ASP A 82 -4.60 -20.28 -6.91
N LEU A 83 -3.61 -19.89 -6.08
CA LEU A 83 -2.34 -19.32 -6.55
C LEU A 83 -1.56 -20.31 -7.42
N LEU A 84 -1.37 -21.56 -6.97
CA LEU A 84 -0.68 -22.60 -7.74
C LEU A 84 -1.38 -22.90 -9.06
N ILE A 85 -2.71 -23.08 -9.04
CA ILE A 85 -3.53 -23.31 -10.23
C ILE A 85 -3.36 -22.16 -11.24
N ARG A 86 -3.28 -20.90 -10.78
CA ARG A 86 -3.08 -19.75 -11.66
C ARG A 86 -1.68 -19.72 -12.29
N GLU A 87 -0.63 -20.02 -11.53
CA GLU A 87 0.74 -20.00 -12.06
C GLU A 87 1.05 -21.22 -12.94
N LEU A 88 0.48 -22.41 -12.65
CA LEU A 88 0.53 -23.58 -13.53
C LEU A 88 -0.23 -23.33 -14.85
N LYS A 89 -1.43 -22.72 -14.80
CA LYS A 89 -2.17 -22.31 -16.01
C LYS A 89 -1.51 -21.18 -16.82
N ARG A 90 -0.54 -20.46 -16.26
CA ARG A 90 0.15 -19.33 -16.90
C ARG A 90 1.35 -19.74 -17.76
N ARG A 91 1.87 -20.96 -17.60
CA ARG A 91 2.99 -21.46 -18.41
C ARG A 91 2.46 -22.01 -19.74
N PRO A 92 3.13 -21.75 -20.88
CA PRO A 92 2.78 -22.44 -22.12
C PRO A 92 3.03 -23.95 -21.93
N LYS A 93 2.12 -24.78 -22.46
CA LYS A 93 2.32 -26.23 -22.44
C LYS A 93 3.56 -26.57 -23.26
N SER A 94 4.62 -27.01 -22.60
CA SER A 94 5.70 -27.73 -23.29
C SER A 94 5.10 -28.99 -23.91
N SER A 95 5.24 -29.16 -25.21
CA SER A 95 5.07 -30.46 -25.84
C SER A 95 6.05 -31.44 -25.19
N LYS A 96 5.56 -32.62 -24.80
CA LYS A 96 6.38 -33.80 -24.56
C LYS A 96 6.01 -34.84 -25.61
N GLU A 97 7.02 -35.38 -26.26
CA GLU A 97 6.88 -36.37 -27.32
C GLU A 97 6.60 -37.77 -26.74
N THR A 98 6.26 -38.70 -27.64
CA THR A 98 5.80 -40.05 -27.33
C THR A 98 6.90 -41.11 -27.41
N SER A 99 7.22 -41.75 -26.28
CA SER A 99 7.87 -43.07 -26.18
C SER A 99 7.39 -43.73 -24.87
N ARG A 100 6.51 -44.75 -24.82
CA ARG A 100 6.61 -46.18 -25.25
C ARG A 100 7.56 -47.06 -24.42
N THR A 101 6.99 -47.72 -23.41
CA THR A 101 7.13 -49.15 -22.96
C THR A 101 6.53 -49.26 -21.54
N GLY A 102 5.77 -50.28 -21.11
CA GLY A 102 5.13 -51.41 -21.81
C GLY A 102 4.63 -52.46 -20.79
N GLU A 103 3.40 -52.98 -20.96
CA GLU A 103 2.84 -54.22 -20.32
C GLU A 103 2.71 -54.21 -18.76
N LEU A 104 1.85 -54.94 -18.04
CA LEU A 104 0.69 -55.87 -18.21
C LEU A 104 -0.08 -55.88 -16.82
N ALA A 105 -1.31 -56.34 -16.55
CA ALA A 105 -2.41 -57.00 -17.28
C ALA A 105 -3.80 -56.83 -16.56
N ALA A 106 -4.86 -57.39 -17.17
CA ALA A 106 -6.06 -58.04 -16.59
C ALA A 106 -6.92 -57.42 -15.42
N ASN A 107 -8.08 -56.82 -15.75
CA ASN A 107 -9.45 -57.42 -15.78
C ASN A 107 -9.93 -58.42 -14.68
N PRO A 108 -11.27 -58.63 -14.49
CA PRO A 108 -12.48 -57.78 -14.61
C PRO A 108 -13.50 -58.13 -13.45
N PRO A 109 -14.86 -58.28 -13.57
CA PRO A 109 -15.90 -57.75 -14.48
C PRO A 109 -17.24 -57.23 -13.81
N VAL A 110 -18.14 -56.72 -14.67
CA VAL A 110 -19.61 -57.04 -14.75
C VAL A 110 -20.74 -56.15 -14.12
N ASN A 111 -21.68 -55.83 -15.03
CA ASN A 111 -23.13 -55.50 -14.94
C ASN A 111 -23.75 -54.18 -14.43
N LYS A 112 -24.89 -53.87 -15.08
CA LYS A 112 -25.79 -52.70 -14.98
C LYS A 112 -27.25 -53.17 -14.91
N PRO A 113 -28.18 -52.31 -14.45
CA PRO A 113 -29.32 -51.84 -15.28
C PRO A 113 -29.60 -50.33 -15.06
N ARG A 114 -30.52 -49.60 -15.72
CA ARG A 114 -31.14 -49.54 -17.08
C ARG A 114 -31.52 -48.03 -17.27
N ARG A 115 -31.36 -47.37 -18.44
CA ARG A 115 -32.18 -47.36 -19.68
C ARG A 115 -33.66 -46.91 -19.49
N PRO A 116 -34.34 -46.30 -20.50
CA PRO A 116 -33.87 -45.77 -21.81
C PRO A 116 -34.55 -44.46 -22.31
N LEU A 117 -34.28 -44.13 -23.61
CA LEU A 117 -35.05 -43.36 -24.63
C LEU A 117 -34.61 -41.88 -24.80
N LYS A 118 -34.44 -41.30 -26.01
CA LYS A 118 -34.61 -41.65 -27.46
C LYS A 118 -33.60 -40.75 -28.27
N SER A 119 -33.32 -40.80 -29.57
CA SER A 119 -33.28 -41.78 -30.71
C SER A 119 -32.94 -40.96 -31.99
N ALA A 120 -32.17 -41.34 -33.01
CA ALA A 120 -31.42 -42.57 -33.36
C ALA A 120 -30.23 -42.20 -34.31
N VAL A 121 -29.55 -43.18 -34.94
CA VAL A 121 -28.25 -42.99 -35.63
C VAL A 121 -28.11 -43.85 -36.91
N SER A 122 -27.63 -43.24 -38.01
CA SER A 122 -27.01 -43.91 -39.20
C SER A 122 -27.96 -44.83 -40.04
N PRO A 123 -27.52 -45.51 -41.14
CA PRO A 123 -26.16 -45.70 -41.70
C PRO A 123 -26.01 -45.63 -43.26
N ILE A 124 -24.85 -46.10 -43.74
CA ILE A 124 -24.52 -46.70 -45.06
C ILE A 124 -23.62 -45.89 -46.02
N ILE A 125 -22.74 -46.65 -46.67
CA ILE A 125 -21.67 -46.35 -47.65
C ILE A 125 -21.46 -47.68 -48.44
N VAL A 126 -21.00 -47.73 -49.70
CA VAL A 126 -20.41 -46.71 -50.60
C VAL A 126 -20.96 -46.96 -52.01
N GLU A 127 -21.15 -45.92 -52.84
CA GLU A 127 -21.06 -46.09 -54.30
C GLU A 127 -20.62 -44.79 -55.00
N THR A 128 -19.91 -44.93 -56.14
CA THR A 128 -19.26 -43.84 -56.87
C THR A 128 -20.04 -43.46 -58.12
N TRP A 129 -20.47 -42.20 -58.19
CA TRP A 129 -20.96 -41.58 -59.43
C TRP A 129 -20.38 -40.16 -59.55
N ASP A 130 -19.83 -39.85 -60.72
CA ASP A 130 -19.15 -38.58 -60.97
C ASP A 130 -20.11 -37.39 -60.96
N TYR A 131 -19.75 -36.34 -60.23
CA TYR A 131 -20.35 -35.01 -60.41
C TYR A 131 -19.33 -33.91 -60.12
N GLU A 132 -19.38 -32.82 -60.90
CA GLU A 132 -18.25 -31.93 -61.10
C GLU A 132 -17.90 -31.04 -59.89
N PHE A 133 -16.60 -30.82 -59.69
CA PHE A 133 -16.08 -29.94 -58.65
C PHE A 133 -16.39 -28.46 -58.98
N SER A 134 -17.36 -27.86 -58.27
CA SER A 134 -17.65 -26.43 -58.30
C SER A 134 -17.08 -25.70 -57.06
N PRO A 135 -15.83 -25.19 -57.09
CA PRO A 135 -15.15 -24.65 -55.92
C PRO A 135 -15.64 -23.23 -55.56
N ARG A 136 -16.63 -23.11 -54.66
CA ARG A 136 -17.08 -21.82 -54.11
C ARG A 136 -16.19 -21.26 -52.98
N ASN A 137 -14.88 -21.27 -53.20
CA ASN A 137 -13.97 -20.39 -52.46
C ASN A 137 -14.18 -18.95 -52.95
N LYS A 138 -14.76 -18.07 -52.12
CA LYS A 138 -14.67 -16.62 -52.33
C LYS A 138 -13.34 -16.12 -51.75
N PRO A 139 -12.32 -15.78 -52.56
CA PRO A 139 -11.07 -15.26 -52.02
C PRO A 139 -11.30 -13.88 -51.41
N GLY A 140 -10.93 -13.71 -50.14
CA GLY A 140 -10.72 -12.36 -49.58
C GLY A 140 -9.60 -11.66 -50.36
N LYS A 141 -9.67 -10.32 -50.48
CA LYS A 141 -8.61 -9.54 -51.12
C LYS A 141 -7.26 -9.89 -50.49
N LYS A 142 -6.26 -10.24 -51.32
CA LYS A 142 -4.88 -10.48 -50.85
C LYS A 142 -4.42 -9.28 -50.02
N ALA A 143 -3.85 -9.54 -48.84
CA ALA A 143 -3.42 -8.49 -47.94
C ALA A 143 -2.36 -7.60 -48.62
N GLN A 144 -2.62 -6.30 -48.70
CA GLN A 144 -1.73 -5.34 -49.36
C GLN A 144 -0.31 -5.33 -48.74
N PRO A 145 0.71 -4.91 -49.51
CA PRO A 145 2.07 -4.73 -49.00
C PRO A 145 2.12 -3.67 -47.89
N ILE A 146 3.06 -3.84 -46.96
CA ILE A 146 3.27 -2.89 -45.87
C ILE A 146 4.25 -1.81 -46.37
N ILE A 147 3.71 -0.72 -46.90
CA ILE A 147 4.49 0.49 -47.23
C ILE A 147 4.88 1.16 -45.89
N GLU A 148 6.15 1.47 -45.63
CA GLU A 148 6.56 2.06 -44.33
C GLU A 148 5.96 3.46 -44.13
N PHE A 149 6.06 4.33 -45.15
CA PHE A 149 5.50 5.67 -45.19
C PHE A 149 4.44 5.76 -46.30
N PRO A 150 3.13 5.61 -46.00
CA PRO A 150 2.09 5.83 -46.99
C PRO A 150 2.05 7.31 -47.40
N GLU A 151 1.84 7.59 -48.68
CA GLU A 151 1.58 8.95 -49.14
C GLU A 151 0.23 9.46 -48.62
N ALA A 152 0.05 10.77 -48.57
CA ALA A 152 -1.20 11.38 -48.12
C ALA A 152 -2.14 11.56 -49.32
N LEU A 153 -3.39 11.11 -49.19
CA LEU A 153 -4.45 11.28 -50.19
C LEU A 153 -4.85 12.76 -50.36
N TRP A 154 -4.54 13.60 -49.37
CA TRP A 154 -4.66 15.06 -49.43
C TRP A 154 -3.60 15.74 -48.56
N THR A 155 -3.07 16.88 -49.01
CA THR A 155 -2.06 17.64 -48.28
C THR A 155 -2.64 18.39 -47.09
N ASP A 156 -3.80 19.01 -47.26
CA ASP A 156 -4.31 20.06 -46.37
C ASP A 156 -5.26 19.49 -45.32
N TRP A 157 -5.00 19.77 -44.04
CA TRP A 157 -5.78 19.23 -42.93
C TRP A 157 -5.79 20.20 -41.76
N GLN A 158 -6.91 20.25 -41.03
CA GLN A 158 -7.03 21.03 -39.80
C GLN A 158 -6.73 20.13 -38.60
N ASP A 159 -5.85 20.59 -37.71
CA ASP A 159 -5.51 19.82 -36.51
C ASP A 159 -6.71 19.65 -35.57
N GLN A 160 -6.74 18.52 -34.86
CA GLN A 160 -7.83 18.08 -34.00
C GLN A 160 -7.32 17.97 -32.56
N ASP A 161 -8.00 18.55 -31.59
CA ASP A 161 -7.51 18.61 -30.20
C ASP A 161 -7.41 17.23 -29.53
N THR A 162 -8.24 16.27 -29.96
CA THR A 162 -8.35 14.96 -29.32
C THR A 162 -7.54 13.88 -30.04
N LEU A 163 -6.94 12.96 -29.28
CA LEU A 163 -6.24 11.78 -29.84
C LEU A 163 -7.11 11.00 -30.82
N HIS A 164 -8.40 10.79 -30.53
CA HIS A 164 -9.20 9.85 -31.30
C HIS A 164 -9.65 10.40 -32.66
N ASP A 165 -9.84 11.72 -32.75
CA ASP A 165 -10.17 12.39 -34.01
C ASP A 165 -8.90 12.64 -34.82
N ALA A 166 -7.79 13.05 -34.19
CA ALA A 166 -6.50 13.14 -34.85
C ALA A 166 -6.03 11.79 -35.42
N LEU A 167 -6.19 10.69 -34.68
CA LEU A 167 -5.81 9.35 -35.14
C LEU A 167 -6.72 8.86 -36.28
N ARG A 168 -8.03 9.18 -36.24
CA ARG A 168 -8.95 8.89 -37.35
C ARG A 168 -8.56 9.70 -38.60
N LEU A 169 -8.37 11.01 -38.45
CA LEU A 169 -8.00 11.92 -39.54
C LEU A 169 -6.74 11.45 -40.28
N HIS A 170 -5.68 11.10 -39.56
CA HIS A 170 -4.45 10.61 -40.21
C HIS A 170 -4.58 9.20 -40.79
N MET A 171 -5.41 8.32 -40.22
CA MET A 171 -5.74 7.04 -40.86
C MET A 171 -6.49 7.23 -42.17
N ASP A 172 -7.52 8.06 -42.18
CA ASP A 172 -8.33 8.32 -43.36
C ASP A 172 -7.50 9.04 -44.45
N ARG A 173 -6.68 10.03 -44.06
CA ARG A 173 -5.74 10.77 -44.93
C ARG A 173 -4.69 9.88 -45.60
N HIS A 174 -4.32 8.76 -44.99
CA HIS A 174 -3.35 7.80 -45.54
C HIS A 174 -4.00 6.50 -46.04
N GLY A 175 -5.34 6.42 -46.11
CA GLY A 175 -6.09 5.25 -46.56
C GLY A 175 -5.92 3.98 -45.70
N ASP A 176 -5.44 4.14 -44.46
CA ASP A 176 -4.96 3.05 -43.62
C ASP A 176 -6.12 2.47 -42.79
N THR A 177 -6.59 1.26 -43.12
CA THR A 177 -7.56 0.60 -42.23
C THR A 177 -6.93 0.22 -40.90
N VAL A 178 -7.75 0.07 -39.85
CA VAL A 178 -7.33 -0.43 -38.52
C VAL A 178 -6.48 -1.70 -38.60
N TRP A 179 -6.72 -2.55 -39.59
CA TRP A 179 -5.97 -3.79 -39.80
C TRP A 179 -4.61 -3.54 -40.47
N GLN A 180 -4.53 -2.69 -41.49
CA GLN A 180 -3.25 -2.30 -42.11
C GLN A 180 -2.36 -1.57 -41.10
N LEU A 181 -2.87 -0.55 -40.41
CA LEU A 181 -2.11 0.20 -39.42
C LEU A 181 -1.56 -0.71 -38.31
N SER A 182 -2.41 -1.55 -37.72
CA SER A 182 -1.96 -2.49 -36.67
C SER A 182 -0.98 -3.55 -37.18
N ARG A 183 -0.99 -3.88 -38.47
CA ARG A 183 -0.01 -4.79 -39.10
C ARG A 183 1.30 -4.10 -39.42
N ALA A 184 1.29 -2.78 -39.65
CA ALA A 184 2.46 -1.97 -39.93
C ALA A 184 3.27 -1.62 -38.65
N VAL A 185 2.60 -1.31 -37.54
CA VAL A 185 3.28 -0.76 -36.33
C VAL A 185 3.64 -1.79 -35.26
N VAL A 186 3.04 -2.99 -35.28
CA VAL A 186 3.28 -4.04 -34.27
C VAL A 186 4.34 -5.02 -34.75
N LYS A 187 5.41 -5.21 -33.96
CA LYS A 187 6.50 -6.15 -34.27
C LYS A 187 6.15 -7.58 -33.85
N SER A 188 6.79 -8.57 -34.47
CA SER A 188 6.50 -10.01 -34.33
C SER A 188 6.65 -10.63 -32.92
N LYS A 189 7.07 -9.86 -31.92
CA LYS A 189 7.18 -10.28 -30.50
C LYS A 189 6.30 -9.46 -29.55
N GLU A 190 5.48 -8.54 -30.07
CA GLU A 190 4.67 -7.61 -29.27
C GLU A 190 3.21 -8.08 -29.18
N THR A 191 2.61 -7.99 -28.00
CA THR A 191 1.24 -8.48 -27.73
C THR A 191 0.14 -7.43 -27.97
N PHE A 192 0.41 -6.41 -28.78
CA PHE A 192 -0.53 -5.31 -29.01
C PHE A 192 -1.73 -5.78 -29.86
N SER A 193 -2.96 -5.49 -29.40
CA SER A 193 -4.19 -5.99 -30.03
C SER A 193 -4.86 -4.94 -30.91
N LEU A 194 -5.37 -5.38 -32.07
CA LEU A 194 -6.36 -4.68 -32.89
C LEU A 194 -7.53 -4.09 -32.06
N THR A 195 -7.94 -4.78 -30.99
CA THR A 195 -9.01 -4.32 -30.09
C THR A 195 -8.61 -3.07 -29.30
N THR A 196 -7.32 -2.92 -28.96
CA THR A 196 -6.78 -1.73 -28.30
C THR A 196 -6.86 -0.53 -29.25
N LEU A 197 -6.41 -0.68 -30.50
CA LEU A 197 -6.47 0.38 -31.52
C LEU A 197 -7.91 0.83 -31.80
N LYS A 198 -8.85 -0.11 -31.95
CA LYS A 198 -10.30 0.19 -32.05
C LYS A 198 -10.84 0.93 -30.81
N SER A 199 -10.32 0.62 -29.63
CA SER A 199 -10.75 1.28 -28.39
C SER A 199 -10.19 2.69 -28.22
N TRP A 200 -9.09 3.04 -28.89
CA TRP A 200 -8.60 4.42 -28.99
C TRP A 200 -9.44 5.23 -29.99
N LEU A 201 -9.63 4.71 -31.21
CA LEU A 201 -10.45 5.33 -32.28
C LEU A 201 -11.94 5.57 -31.93
N SER A 202 -12.44 4.92 -30.88
CA SER A 202 -13.82 5.08 -30.37
C SER A 202 -13.86 5.81 -29.02
N ALA A 203 -12.78 6.51 -28.65
CA ALA A 203 -12.52 7.15 -27.36
C ALA A 203 -12.55 6.23 -26.11
N LYS A 204 -13.09 5.01 -26.19
CA LYS A 204 -13.34 4.09 -25.04
C LYS A 204 -12.13 3.81 -24.16
N LYS A 205 -10.89 3.87 -24.69
CA LYS A 205 -9.63 3.81 -23.93
C LYS A 205 -8.63 4.84 -24.44
N ALA A 206 -7.59 5.11 -23.66
CA ALA A 206 -6.45 5.94 -24.07
C ALA A 206 -5.13 5.15 -23.90
N PRO A 207 -4.07 5.46 -24.66
CA PRO A 207 -2.70 5.00 -24.41
C PRO A 207 -2.26 5.33 -22.98
N ARG A 208 -1.66 4.37 -22.28
CA ARG A 208 -1.19 4.53 -20.88
C ARG A 208 0.04 3.72 -20.46
N SER A 209 0.45 2.71 -21.24
CA SER A 209 1.70 1.98 -21.00
C SER A 209 2.83 2.48 -21.89
N LEU A 210 4.09 2.22 -21.51
CA LEU A 210 5.25 2.49 -22.38
C LEU A 210 5.10 1.83 -23.76
N ASP A 211 4.60 0.58 -23.80
CA ASP A 211 4.32 -0.12 -25.05
C ASP A 211 3.21 0.56 -25.88
N SER A 212 2.30 1.29 -25.24
CA SER A 212 1.30 2.10 -25.94
C SER A 212 1.93 3.34 -26.56
N MET A 213 2.84 4.02 -25.85
CA MET A 213 3.56 5.19 -26.36
C MET A 213 4.49 4.82 -27.52
N ARG A 214 5.24 3.71 -27.38
CA ARG A 214 6.04 3.09 -28.47
C ARG A 214 5.26 2.73 -29.72
N ILE A 215 3.95 2.52 -29.60
CA ILE A 215 3.06 2.31 -30.75
C ILE A 215 2.62 3.65 -31.33
N LEU A 216 2.32 4.68 -30.53
CA LEU A 216 2.08 6.05 -31.03
C LEU A 216 3.27 6.58 -31.82
N GLU A 217 4.49 6.51 -31.27
CA GLU A 217 5.74 6.96 -31.91
C GLU A 217 5.94 6.35 -33.31
N ARG A 218 5.49 5.11 -33.52
CA ARG A 218 5.54 4.43 -34.83
C ARG A 218 4.46 4.91 -35.79
N ILE A 219 3.29 5.27 -35.28
CA ILE A 219 2.21 5.90 -36.08
C ILE A 219 2.64 7.33 -36.46
N GLU A 220 3.26 8.09 -35.55
CA GLU A 220 3.84 9.41 -35.82
C GLU A 220 4.92 9.32 -36.91
N ARG A 221 5.91 8.42 -36.76
CA ARG A 221 6.94 8.17 -37.78
C ARG A 221 6.31 7.79 -39.13
N ARG A 222 5.35 6.84 -39.14
CA ARG A 222 4.67 6.35 -40.35
C ARG A 222 4.01 7.47 -41.15
N TYR A 223 3.30 8.37 -40.48
CA TYR A 223 2.62 9.51 -41.11
C TYR A 223 3.48 10.79 -41.17
N ARG A 224 4.78 10.69 -40.83
CA ARG A 224 5.76 11.80 -40.80
C ARG A 224 5.31 13.00 -39.94
N LEU A 225 4.65 12.71 -38.83
CA LEU A 225 4.17 13.71 -37.86
C LEU A 225 5.28 14.07 -36.85
N PRO A 226 5.20 15.25 -36.19
CA PRO A 226 6.12 15.62 -35.12
C PRO A 226 6.11 14.59 -33.98
N SER A 227 7.27 14.35 -33.37
CA SER A 227 7.36 13.41 -32.24
C SER A 227 6.56 13.93 -31.03
N GLY A 228 5.73 13.07 -30.46
CA GLY A 228 4.83 13.40 -29.35
C GLY A 228 3.53 14.09 -29.77
N TYR A 229 3.26 14.26 -31.07
CA TYR A 229 2.02 14.86 -31.58
C TYR A 229 0.76 14.16 -31.07
N PHE A 230 0.70 12.82 -31.09
CA PHE A 230 -0.44 12.09 -30.51
C PHE A 230 -0.39 12.07 -28.99
N LYS A 231 0.81 12.10 -28.38
CA LYS A 231 1.00 12.14 -26.92
C LYS A 231 0.42 13.42 -26.31
N ALA A 232 0.62 14.57 -26.95
CA ALA A 232 0.07 15.87 -26.53
C ALA A 232 -1.47 15.88 -26.49
N LYS A 233 -2.11 15.07 -27.33
CA LYS A 233 -3.58 14.96 -27.47
C LYS A 233 -4.21 13.86 -26.60
N ILE A 234 -3.43 13.25 -25.70
CA ILE A 234 -3.95 12.30 -24.69
C ILE A 234 -4.60 13.11 -23.56
N PRO A 235 -5.90 12.88 -23.22
CA PRO A 235 -6.62 13.70 -22.24
C PRO A 235 -6.15 13.52 -20.77
N HIS A 236 -5.06 12.81 -20.53
CA HIS A 236 -4.46 12.54 -19.21
C HIS A 236 -2.93 12.41 -19.31
N PRO A 237 -2.16 13.50 -19.52
CA PRO A 237 -0.69 13.44 -19.48
C PRO A 237 -0.14 13.25 -18.05
N SER A 238 -0.97 13.48 -17.04
CA SER A 238 -0.65 13.63 -15.62
C SER A 238 -0.21 12.36 -14.86
N ARG A 239 0.03 11.25 -15.55
CA ARG A 239 0.51 9.99 -14.95
C ARG A 239 1.55 9.36 -15.87
N GLY A 240 2.80 9.28 -15.38
CA GLY A 240 3.91 8.65 -16.09
C GLY A 240 3.55 7.25 -16.60
N ALA A 241 4.03 6.92 -17.79
CA ALA A 241 3.61 5.71 -18.49
C ALA A 241 3.98 4.43 -17.71
N TYR A 242 2.99 3.62 -17.37
CA TYR A 242 3.27 2.42 -16.59
C TYR A 242 3.97 1.36 -17.45
N GLY A 243 5.03 0.75 -16.92
CA GLY A 243 5.75 -0.33 -17.60
C GLY A 243 7.21 -0.48 -17.18
N HIS A 244 7.85 0.60 -16.73
CA HIS A 244 9.29 0.69 -16.50
C HIS A 244 9.91 -0.58 -15.89
N GLN A 245 10.77 -1.26 -16.65
CA GLN A 245 11.41 -2.50 -16.24
C GLN A 245 12.67 -2.27 -15.39
N VAL A 246 12.54 -1.46 -14.32
CA VAL A 246 13.66 -1.20 -13.41
C VAL A 246 14.04 -2.49 -12.67
N VAL A 247 15.20 -3.04 -13.03
CA VAL A 247 15.74 -4.31 -12.53
C VAL A 247 16.01 -4.20 -11.02
N ASP A 248 15.93 -5.33 -10.31
CA ASP A 248 16.18 -5.49 -8.86
C ASP A 248 15.42 -4.59 -7.87
N ILE A 249 14.42 -3.82 -8.34
CA ILE A 249 13.52 -3.03 -7.50
C ILE A 249 12.27 -3.81 -7.07
N LEU A 250 11.91 -3.70 -5.78
CA LEU A 250 10.72 -4.29 -5.18
C LEU A 250 9.40 -3.79 -5.83
N PRO A 251 8.38 -4.66 -6.04
CA PRO A 251 7.08 -4.24 -6.63
C PRO A 251 6.27 -3.22 -5.81
N SER A 252 6.64 -2.96 -4.56
CA SER A 252 6.13 -1.85 -3.73
C SER A 252 6.83 -0.53 -4.04
N GLU A 253 8.16 -0.54 -4.11
CA GLU A 253 9.01 0.61 -4.45
C GLU A 253 8.78 1.06 -5.90
N ARG A 254 8.78 0.14 -6.86
CA ARG A 254 8.52 0.44 -8.29
C ARG A 254 7.19 1.17 -8.51
N ARG A 255 6.16 0.87 -7.70
CA ARG A 255 4.86 1.57 -7.73
C ARG A 255 4.88 3.00 -7.18
N ARG A 256 5.85 3.33 -6.31
CA ARG A 256 6.09 4.72 -5.86
C ARG A 256 6.91 5.47 -6.91
N LEU A 257 8.01 4.87 -7.36
CA LEU A 257 8.90 5.47 -8.38
C LEU A 257 8.17 5.81 -9.68
N ALA A 258 7.23 4.99 -10.14
CA ALA A 258 6.50 5.20 -11.39
C ALA A 258 5.66 6.50 -11.49
N TRP A 259 5.50 7.27 -10.41
CA TRP A 259 4.90 8.62 -10.44
C TRP A 259 5.93 9.75 -10.60
N HIS A 260 7.23 9.42 -10.58
CA HIS A 260 8.34 10.37 -10.50
C HIS A 260 9.47 10.06 -11.50
N LEU A 261 9.35 8.97 -12.29
CA LEU A 261 10.25 8.70 -13.41
C LEU A 261 9.75 9.44 -14.67
N PRO A 262 10.63 10.08 -15.44
CA PRO A 262 10.32 10.57 -16.78
C PRO A 262 9.87 9.46 -17.73
N ASP A 263 9.00 9.76 -18.70
CA ASP A 263 8.58 8.77 -19.71
C ASP A 263 9.75 8.27 -20.58
N ASP A 264 10.77 9.12 -20.79
CA ASP A 264 11.99 8.81 -21.56
C ASP A 264 13.05 8.03 -20.75
N PHE A 265 12.76 7.67 -19.49
CA PHE A 265 13.71 7.05 -18.58
C PHE A 265 14.35 5.76 -19.13
N GLU A 266 13.61 4.91 -19.84
CA GLU A 266 14.17 3.67 -20.45
C GLU A 266 15.12 3.95 -21.64
N SER A 267 15.17 5.17 -22.16
CA SER A 267 16.06 5.62 -23.25
C SER A 267 17.24 6.48 -22.80
N ARG A 268 17.27 6.91 -21.54
CA ARG A 268 18.41 7.65 -20.94
C ARG A 268 19.62 6.75 -20.72
N SER A 269 20.79 7.33 -20.55
CA SER A 269 21.99 6.58 -20.19
C SER A 269 21.84 5.91 -18.81
N ALA A 270 22.58 4.81 -18.59
CA ALA A 270 22.55 4.11 -17.29
C ALA A 270 22.99 5.00 -16.12
N HIS A 271 23.81 6.02 -16.38
CA HIS A 271 24.26 7.00 -15.38
C HIS A 271 23.12 7.94 -14.95
N GLU A 272 22.43 8.55 -15.92
CA GLU A 272 21.23 9.38 -15.65
C GLU A 272 20.10 8.56 -14.99
N GLN A 273 19.93 7.29 -15.40
CA GLN A 273 18.93 6.41 -14.78
C GLN A 273 19.22 6.19 -13.29
N GLU A 274 20.47 5.91 -12.91
CA GLU A 274 20.83 5.77 -11.50
C GLU A 274 20.78 7.11 -10.75
N GLU A 275 21.17 8.23 -11.38
CA GLU A 275 21.04 9.58 -10.80
C GLU A 275 19.57 9.88 -10.45
N ILE A 276 18.65 9.76 -11.42
CA ILE A 276 17.21 9.97 -11.24
C ILE A 276 16.66 9.04 -10.15
N LEU A 277 17.02 7.75 -10.17
CA LEU A 277 16.61 6.80 -9.13
C LEU A 277 17.11 7.21 -7.74
N SER A 278 18.37 7.63 -7.63
CA SER A 278 18.98 8.08 -6.37
C SER A 278 18.29 9.34 -5.83
N TRP A 279 17.97 10.30 -6.70
CA TRP A 279 17.28 11.54 -6.35
C TRP A 279 15.85 11.28 -5.88
N VAL A 280 15.06 10.51 -6.64
CA VAL A 280 13.68 10.16 -6.26
C VAL A 280 13.68 9.37 -4.94
N ARG A 281 14.60 8.41 -4.77
CA ARG A 281 14.76 7.66 -3.52
C ARG A 281 15.04 8.59 -2.33
N LYS A 282 16.04 9.46 -2.45
CA LYS A 282 16.51 10.37 -1.39
C LYS A 282 15.49 11.46 -1.03
N VAL A 283 14.97 12.16 -2.03
CA VAL A 283 14.14 13.36 -1.82
C VAL A 283 12.66 12.99 -1.60
N ILE A 284 12.13 12.05 -2.39
CA ILE A 284 10.69 11.75 -2.43
C ILE A 284 10.32 10.52 -1.59
N VAL A 285 11.10 9.42 -1.65
CA VAL A 285 10.70 8.14 -1.03
C VAL A 285 11.17 7.99 0.44
N THR A 286 12.35 8.49 0.80
CA THR A 286 12.85 8.51 2.20
C THR A 286 12.79 9.90 2.84
N GLY A 287 12.88 10.95 2.04
CA GLY A 287 12.73 12.34 2.47
C GLY A 287 14.06 13.09 2.66
N SER A 288 14.04 14.33 2.19
CA SER A 288 15.00 15.40 2.47
C SER A 288 15.39 15.49 3.94
N THR A 289 14.40 15.64 4.83
CA THR A 289 14.57 15.97 6.25
C THR A 289 14.75 14.77 7.18
N ASP A 290 15.50 14.97 8.26
CA ASP A 290 15.73 13.94 9.28
C ASP A 290 14.43 13.50 9.98
N TYR A 291 13.40 14.34 10.03
CA TYR A 291 12.08 13.94 10.51
C TYR A 291 11.45 12.85 9.62
N ARG A 292 11.48 12.99 8.28
CA ARG A 292 10.96 11.96 7.36
C ARG A 292 11.78 10.67 7.43
N ARG A 293 13.11 10.78 7.58
CA ARG A 293 14.00 9.62 7.82
C ARG A 293 13.63 8.90 9.12
N TYR A 294 13.45 9.65 10.21
CA TYR A 294 12.96 9.14 11.49
C TYR A 294 11.59 8.47 11.33
N GLN A 295 10.63 9.09 10.65
CA GLN A 295 9.29 8.55 10.39
C GLN A 295 9.37 7.23 9.59
N ALA A 296 10.23 7.15 8.56
CA ALA A 296 10.44 5.95 7.74
C ALA A 296 11.16 4.79 8.47
N VAL A 297 11.76 5.07 9.64
CA VAL A 297 12.32 4.06 10.56
C VAL A 297 11.33 3.72 11.68
N ALA A 298 10.72 4.72 12.32
CA ALA A 298 9.78 4.58 13.42
C ALA A 298 8.47 3.88 13.01
N SER A 299 8.01 4.08 11.77
CA SER A 299 6.87 3.34 11.19
C SER A 299 7.09 1.82 11.11
N LYS A 300 8.35 1.36 11.16
CA LYS A 300 8.73 -0.06 11.22
C LYS A 300 8.96 -0.57 12.65
N GLN A 301 8.76 0.29 13.66
CA GLN A 301 9.14 0.06 15.05
C GLN A 301 7.95 0.39 15.97
N HIS A 302 6.92 -0.44 15.97
CA HIS A 302 5.81 -0.27 16.91
C HIS A 302 6.24 -0.65 18.33
N TYR A 303 5.94 0.21 19.31
CA TYR A 303 6.30 -0.03 20.72
C TYR A 303 5.19 0.34 21.71
N ALA A 304 4.00 0.73 21.25
CA ALA A 304 2.93 1.20 22.13
C ALA A 304 2.37 0.10 23.05
N ILE A 305 1.82 0.53 24.18
CA ILE A 305 0.85 -0.25 24.96
C ILE A 305 -0.57 0.13 24.52
N ARG A 306 -1.37 -0.89 24.17
CA ARG A 306 -2.79 -0.75 23.81
C ARG A 306 -3.68 -0.89 25.05
N PHE A 307 -4.47 0.14 25.30
CA PHE A 307 -5.55 0.12 26.28
C PHE A 307 -6.83 -0.46 25.65
N SER A 308 -6.96 -1.79 25.66
CA SER A 308 -8.11 -2.49 25.10
C SER A 308 -9.44 -2.09 25.77
N ASN A 309 -10.55 -2.25 25.04
CA ASN A 309 -11.93 -2.13 25.56
C ASN A 309 -12.28 -0.77 26.20
N ILE A 310 -11.52 0.29 25.92
CA ILE A 310 -11.82 1.66 26.36
C ILE A 310 -12.76 2.35 25.37
N HIS A 311 -12.65 2.05 24.07
CA HIS A 311 -13.57 2.48 23.02
C HIS A 311 -13.89 1.29 22.09
N ASP A 312 -15.18 0.93 21.94
CA ASP A 312 -15.66 -0.11 21.02
C ASP A 312 -15.69 0.35 19.54
N ARG A 313 -14.73 1.19 19.16
CA ARG A 313 -14.53 1.63 17.78
C ARG A 313 -13.36 0.86 17.17
N ARG A 314 -13.57 0.39 15.94
CA ARG A 314 -12.47 -0.08 15.07
C ARG A 314 -11.39 1.02 15.06
N PRO A 315 -10.09 0.67 15.04
CA PRO A 315 -9.02 1.66 15.07
C PRO A 315 -9.23 2.70 13.98
N THR A 316 -9.47 3.95 14.39
CA THR A 316 -9.74 5.05 13.48
C THR A 316 -8.50 5.27 12.62
N LEU A 317 -8.62 5.12 11.30
CA LEU A 317 -7.54 5.30 10.32
C LEU A 317 -7.22 6.80 10.11
N GLY A 318 -7.12 7.54 11.21
CA GLY A 318 -7.21 9.01 11.27
C GLY A 318 -6.38 9.65 12.38
N ALA A 319 -5.37 8.95 12.91
CA ALA A 319 -4.37 9.53 13.81
C ALA A 319 -3.41 10.49 13.06
N ILE A 320 -3.86 11.72 12.86
CA ILE A 320 -3.07 12.95 12.66
C ILE A 320 -1.98 12.90 11.56
N ASN A 321 -2.45 12.94 10.31
CA ASN A 321 -1.91 13.88 9.30
C ASN A 321 -0.39 13.84 9.06
N ASP A 322 0.22 12.65 9.02
CA ASP A 322 1.56 12.45 8.44
C ASP A 322 1.39 11.78 7.07
N GLY A 323 1.86 12.44 6.02
CA GLY A 323 1.49 12.10 4.64
C GLY A 323 2.10 10.77 4.17
N LEU A 324 1.24 9.93 3.58
CA LEU A 324 1.56 8.70 2.83
C LEU A 324 2.03 7.48 3.67
N ILE A 325 1.65 6.29 3.18
CA ILE A 325 2.07 4.95 3.64
C ILE A 325 1.45 4.46 4.96
N SER A 326 0.16 4.08 4.92
CA SER A 326 -0.44 3.16 5.91
C SER A 326 -1.55 2.27 5.31
N GLU A 327 -1.19 1.47 4.28
CA GLU A 327 -2.09 0.46 3.68
C GLU A 327 -1.46 -0.95 3.53
N ILE A 328 -0.24 -1.16 4.04
CA ILE A 328 0.40 -2.49 4.07
C ILE A 328 0.96 -2.73 5.46
N GLY A 329 0.09 -3.13 6.39
CA GLY A 329 0.50 -3.70 7.67
C GLY A 329 1.03 -5.11 7.44
N ASP A 330 2.31 -5.32 7.74
CA ASP A 330 2.93 -6.64 7.74
C ASP A 330 2.46 -7.41 9.00
N PRO A 331 1.88 -8.62 8.89
CA PRO A 331 1.38 -9.36 10.05
C PRO A 331 2.42 -9.57 11.16
N ASP A 332 3.69 -9.76 10.81
CA ASP A 332 4.75 -10.07 11.78
C ASP A 332 5.11 -8.85 12.66
N LEU A 333 4.86 -7.62 12.18
CA LEU A 333 5.07 -6.38 12.94
C LEU A 333 4.03 -6.17 14.06
N ALA A 334 2.90 -6.91 14.06
CA ALA A 334 1.88 -6.77 15.10
C ALA A 334 2.36 -7.22 16.50
N SER A 335 3.39 -8.07 16.55
CA SER A 335 3.93 -8.71 17.76
C SER A 335 4.51 -7.74 18.81
N SER A 336 4.95 -6.55 18.40
CA SER A 336 5.63 -5.60 19.30
C SER A 336 4.70 -4.66 20.07
N VAL A 337 3.39 -4.69 19.80
CA VAL A 337 2.39 -3.87 20.49
C VAL A 337 1.75 -4.66 21.62
N ARG A 338 2.06 -4.31 22.87
CA ARG A 338 1.61 -5.05 24.06
C ARG A 338 0.24 -4.56 24.54
N VAL A 339 -0.57 -5.44 25.11
CA VAL A 339 -1.84 -5.05 25.77
C VAL A 339 -1.54 -4.53 27.18
N ALA A 340 -2.26 -3.50 27.61
CA ALA A 340 -2.17 -2.96 28.97
C ALA A 340 -2.55 -4.03 30.02
N PRO A 341 -1.78 -4.18 31.12
CA PRO A 341 -2.20 -4.98 32.26
C PRO A 341 -3.50 -4.45 32.88
N ILE A 342 -4.25 -5.34 33.53
CA ILE A 342 -5.58 -5.05 34.09
C ILE A 342 -5.57 -3.83 35.02
N HIS A 343 -4.53 -3.65 35.85
CA HIS A 343 -4.44 -2.50 36.76
C HIS A 343 -4.16 -1.19 36.00
N LEU A 344 -3.17 -1.15 35.11
CA LEU A 344 -2.86 0.02 34.27
C LEU A 344 -4.04 0.40 33.35
N GLN A 345 -4.81 -0.61 32.91
CA GLN A 345 -6.05 -0.44 32.14
C GLN A 345 -7.18 0.16 33.00
N ALA A 346 -7.29 -0.22 34.27
CA ALA A 346 -8.21 0.39 35.24
C ALA A 346 -7.81 1.84 35.54
N GLU A 347 -6.54 2.11 35.80
CA GLU A 347 -6.01 3.47 36.03
C GLU A 347 -6.33 4.41 34.85
N MET A 348 -6.13 3.96 33.60
CA MET A 348 -6.53 4.72 32.41
C MET A 348 -8.05 4.94 32.33
N LYS A 349 -8.85 3.92 32.66
CA LYS A 349 -10.32 4.04 32.68
C LYS A 349 -10.81 5.04 33.72
N GLU A 350 -10.15 5.12 34.88
CA GLU A 350 -10.43 6.10 35.94
C GLU A 350 -10.03 7.52 35.53
N LEU A 351 -8.84 7.70 34.95
CA LEU A 351 -8.40 8.98 34.37
C LEU A 351 -9.39 9.48 33.30
N LEU A 352 -9.82 8.61 32.40
CA LEU A 352 -10.75 8.96 31.34
C LEU A 352 -12.13 9.30 31.92
N ARG A 353 -12.66 8.49 32.84
CA ARG A 353 -13.89 8.83 33.57
C ARG A 353 -13.79 10.20 34.23
N PHE A 354 -12.66 10.50 34.88
CA PHE A 354 -12.39 11.81 35.49
C PHE A 354 -12.36 12.93 34.43
N LYS A 355 -11.75 12.74 33.25
CA LYS A 355 -11.65 13.80 32.23
C LYS A 355 -12.82 13.94 31.26
N THR A 356 -13.68 12.92 31.09
CA THR A 356 -14.80 12.96 30.13
C THR A 356 -16.20 12.99 30.74
N SER A 357 -16.40 12.63 32.02
CA SER A 357 -17.73 12.71 32.66
C SER A 357 -18.27 14.14 32.64
N THR A 358 -19.55 14.33 32.28
CA THR A 358 -20.17 15.67 32.18
C THR A 358 -19.96 16.50 33.46
N LEU A 359 -20.29 15.90 34.62
CA LEU A 359 -20.01 16.44 35.93
C LEU A 359 -18.70 15.85 36.49
N ALA A 360 -18.04 16.57 37.41
CA ALA A 360 -16.94 16.01 38.18
C ALA A 360 -17.48 14.97 39.19
N THR A 361 -16.70 13.91 39.43
CA THR A 361 -17.02 12.92 40.47
C THR A 361 -17.02 13.60 41.84
N PHE A 362 -17.97 13.25 42.72
CA PHE A 362 -17.99 13.76 44.10
C PHE A 362 -16.64 13.52 44.80
N GLY A 363 -16.15 14.51 45.53
CA GLY A 363 -14.84 14.52 46.16
C GLY A 363 -13.67 14.91 45.25
N TYR A 364 -13.87 15.07 43.93
CA TYR A 364 -12.84 15.51 42.99
C TYR A 364 -13.10 16.92 42.44
N GLN A 365 -12.06 17.74 42.40
CA GLN A 365 -12.03 18.97 41.59
C GLN A 365 -11.40 18.71 40.23
N ARG A 366 -11.86 19.43 39.19
CA ARG A 366 -11.37 19.23 37.82
C ARG A 366 -11.26 20.53 37.05
N ASN A 367 -10.06 20.77 36.50
CA ASN A 367 -9.87 21.76 35.45
C ASN A 367 -9.87 21.07 34.07
N GLY A 368 -10.71 21.57 33.16
CA GLY A 368 -10.86 21.09 31.79
C GLY A 368 -11.60 19.76 31.63
N LEU A 369 -12.46 19.70 30.61
CA LEU A 369 -13.00 18.48 30.01
C LEU A 369 -12.13 18.04 28.83
N TRP A 370 -12.11 16.74 28.53
CA TRP A 370 -11.59 16.22 27.26
C TRP A 370 -12.77 15.84 26.35
N GLY A 371 -12.80 16.38 25.13
CA GLY A 371 -13.64 15.83 24.05
C GLY A 371 -13.11 14.48 23.57
N ASN A 372 -13.88 13.75 22.78
CA ASN A 372 -13.55 12.39 22.34
C ASN A 372 -12.17 12.33 21.67
N GLU A 373 -11.91 13.27 20.76
CA GLU A 373 -10.69 13.40 19.97
C GLU A 373 -9.47 13.73 20.86
N THR A 374 -9.70 14.45 21.97
CA THR A 374 -8.68 14.72 22.98
C THR A 374 -8.40 13.47 23.82
N ALA A 375 -9.44 12.71 24.16
CA ALA A 375 -9.34 11.47 24.93
C ALA A 375 -8.57 10.40 24.12
N ASP A 376 -8.97 10.15 22.87
CA ASP A 376 -8.28 9.27 21.91
C ASP A 376 -6.80 9.66 21.79
N GLN A 377 -6.50 10.95 21.55
CA GLN A 377 -5.12 11.44 21.49
C GLN A 377 -4.34 11.13 22.78
N LYS A 378 -4.91 11.39 23.97
CA LYS A 378 -4.19 11.14 25.22
C LYS A 378 -3.99 9.64 25.49
N ILE A 379 -4.91 8.77 25.08
CA ILE A 379 -4.73 7.31 25.12
C ILE A 379 -3.53 6.90 24.26
N GLU A 380 -3.41 7.39 23.02
CA GLU A 380 -2.28 7.09 22.14
C GLU A 380 -0.95 7.63 22.69
N HIS A 381 -0.93 8.89 23.14
CA HIS A 381 0.26 9.54 23.69
C HIS A 381 0.80 8.80 24.93
N LEU A 382 -0.08 8.44 25.87
CA LEU A 382 0.29 7.69 27.08
C LEU A 382 0.65 6.23 26.74
N GLY A 383 -0.06 5.60 25.79
CA GLY A 383 0.29 4.27 25.26
C GLY A 383 1.68 4.22 24.64
N LEU A 384 2.10 5.26 23.94
CA LEU A 384 3.47 5.41 23.43
C LEU A 384 4.50 5.64 24.55
N MET A 385 4.16 6.41 25.59
CA MET A 385 5.06 6.64 26.74
C MET A 385 5.28 5.38 27.59
N PHE A 386 4.21 4.72 28.04
CA PHE A 386 4.31 3.44 28.75
C PHE A 386 4.90 2.34 27.86
N GLY A 387 4.67 2.42 26.54
CA GLY A 387 5.32 1.58 25.54
C GLY A 387 6.84 1.73 25.49
N ALA A 388 7.34 2.97 25.51
CA ALA A 388 8.78 3.27 25.57
C ALA A 388 9.42 2.74 26.87
N LEU A 389 8.72 2.85 28.00
CA LEU A 389 9.15 2.28 29.28
C LEU A 389 9.20 0.73 29.22
N ALA A 390 8.22 0.09 28.57
CA ALA A 390 8.12 -1.38 28.49
C ALA A 390 9.03 -2.05 27.46
N ALA A 391 9.47 -1.32 26.43
CA ALA A 391 10.30 -1.87 25.36
C ALA A 391 11.72 -2.19 25.88
N SER A 392 12.34 -3.24 25.34
CA SER A 392 13.67 -3.68 25.78
C SER A 392 14.78 -2.68 25.38
N PRO A 393 15.82 -2.49 26.20
CA PRO A 393 17.02 -1.71 25.83
C PRO A 393 17.77 -2.29 24.61
N GLN A 394 17.69 -3.60 24.41
CA GLN A 394 18.43 -4.34 23.39
C GLN A 394 17.71 -4.39 22.03
N CYS A 395 16.39 -4.16 21.98
CA CYS A 395 15.66 -4.16 20.71
C CYS A 395 15.82 -2.81 19.98
N ALA A 396 15.37 -2.74 18.71
CA ALA A 396 15.47 -1.53 17.88
C ALA A 396 14.73 -0.29 18.45
N VAL A 397 13.96 -0.46 19.55
CA VAL A 397 13.28 0.62 20.27
C VAL A 397 14.16 1.21 21.38
N ARG A 398 15.14 0.46 21.92
CA ARG A 398 16.00 0.86 23.04
C ARG A 398 15.23 1.47 24.22
N GLY A 399 14.15 0.81 24.65
CA GLY A 399 13.33 1.28 25.77
C GLY A 399 13.97 1.01 27.13
N LEU A 400 13.27 1.35 28.23
CA LEU A 400 13.78 1.18 29.59
C LEU A 400 13.74 -0.28 30.09
N GLY A 401 12.95 -1.15 29.45
CA GLY A 401 12.84 -2.57 29.81
C GLY A 401 11.93 -2.86 31.01
N VAL A 402 11.15 -1.87 31.49
CA VAL A 402 10.29 -2.01 32.67
C VAL A 402 9.31 -3.18 32.47
N PRO A 403 9.25 -4.17 33.39
CA PRO A 403 8.28 -5.24 33.31
C PRO A 403 6.87 -4.66 33.26
N VAL A 404 6.04 -5.09 32.30
CA VAL A 404 4.74 -4.45 32.04
C VAL A 404 3.85 -4.42 33.29
N LYS A 405 3.94 -5.46 34.14
CA LYS A 405 3.24 -5.57 35.44
C LYS A 405 3.64 -4.50 36.48
N SER A 406 4.76 -3.81 36.29
CA SER A 406 5.27 -2.74 37.18
C SER A 406 4.90 -1.33 36.70
N LEU A 407 4.27 -1.20 35.53
CA LEU A 407 3.82 0.10 35.03
C LEU A 407 2.57 0.57 35.75
N THR A 408 2.57 1.84 36.16
CA THR A 408 1.43 2.54 36.77
C THR A 408 1.56 4.03 36.47
N PHE A 409 0.43 4.74 36.44
CA PHE A 409 0.40 6.21 36.37
C PHE A 409 1.15 6.89 37.52
N ALA A 410 1.34 6.22 38.67
CA ALA A 410 2.17 6.76 39.76
C ALA A 410 3.62 7.05 39.34
N LEU A 411 4.14 6.37 38.31
CA LEU A 411 5.48 6.65 37.77
C LEU A 411 5.61 8.07 37.21
N LEU A 412 4.50 8.70 36.80
CA LEU A 412 4.48 10.06 36.25
C LEU A 412 4.67 11.16 37.32
N VAL A 413 4.78 10.79 38.60
CA VAL A 413 5.15 11.69 39.71
C VAL A 413 6.68 11.84 39.83
N PHE A 414 7.47 10.96 39.21
CA PHE A 414 8.94 10.97 39.39
C PHE A 414 9.63 11.84 38.32
N PRO A 415 10.39 12.89 38.70
CA PRO A 415 11.15 13.73 37.77
C PRO A 415 12.10 12.94 36.86
N SER A 416 12.72 11.89 37.39
CA SER A 416 13.62 10.96 36.70
C SER A 416 12.95 10.20 35.55
N VAL A 417 11.68 9.81 35.69
CA VAL A 417 10.91 9.14 34.62
C VAL A 417 10.66 10.10 33.46
N TRP A 418 10.43 11.37 33.75
CA TRP A 418 10.31 12.41 32.72
C TRP A 418 11.65 12.69 32.04
N ASP A 419 12.72 12.90 32.81
CA ASP A 419 14.05 13.16 32.24
C ASP A 419 14.58 11.99 31.40
N TRP A 420 14.36 10.74 31.85
CA TRP A 420 14.64 9.56 31.03
C TRP A 420 13.86 9.58 29.72
N TYR A 421 12.54 9.82 29.77
CA TYR A 421 11.70 9.83 28.56
C TYR A 421 12.11 10.94 27.59
N LEU A 422 12.48 12.11 28.10
CA LEU A 422 12.97 13.24 27.31
C LEU A 422 14.29 12.92 26.62
N GLN A 423 15.30 12.45 27.36
CA GLN A 423 16.60 12.04 26.81
C GLN A 423 16.44 10.89 25.80
N TRP A 424 15.58 9.92 26.08
CA TRP A 424 15.28 8.82 25.16
C TRP A 424 14.61 9.32 23.86
N ARG A 425 13.68 10.28 23.94
CA ARG A 425 13.07 10.91 22.75
C ARG A 425 14.09 11.67 21.92
N GLU A 426 15.01 12.40 22.57
CA GLU A 426 16.11 13.08 21.91
C GLU A 426 17.06 12.09 21.24
N GLN A 427 17.59 11.10 21.96
CA GLN A 427 18.50 10.08 21.41
C GLN A 427 17.89 9.29 20.25
N ARG A 428 16.56 9.07 20.24
CA ARG A 428 15.86 8.34 19.18
C ARG A 428 15.65 9.17 17.90
N ARG A 429 15.52 10.49 18.02
CA ARG A 429 15.11 11.38 16.91
C ARG A 429 16.18 12.39 16.48
N GLY A 430 17.16 12.65 17.34
CA GLY A 430 18.24 13.64 17.17
C GLY A 430 17.90 15.07 17.59
N PHE A 431 16.69 15.34 18.11
CA PHE A 431 16.22 16.68 18.50
C PHE A 431 14.90 16.62 19.29
N TYR A 432 14.53 17.71 19.98
CA TYR A 432 13.22 17.93 20.63
C TYR A 432 12.17 18.56 19.69
N THR A 433 10.88 18.37 19.96
CA THR A 433 9.77 19.09 19.29
C THR A 433 8.66 19.47 20.28
N ALA A 434 7.60 20.11 19.78
CA ALA A 434 6.39 20.42 20.57
C ALA A 434 5.74 19.18 21.23
N TRP A 435 5.99 17.96 20.73
CA TRP A 435 5.47 16.73 21.35
C TRP A 435 5.91 16.60 22.81
N GLU A 436 7.19 16.85 23.10
CA GLU A 436 7.71 16.70 24.45
C GLU A 436 7.19 17.81 25.38
N VAL A 437 6.96 19.01 24.85
CA VAL A 437 6.26 20.10 25.55
C VAL A 437 4.82 19.71 25.90
N ASP A 438 4.08 19.11 24.97
CA ASP A 438 2.69 18.68 25.20
C ASP A 438 2.59 17.46 26.12
N MET A 439 3.58 16.56 26.13
CA MET A 439 3.68 15.49 27.11
C MET A 439 3.95 16.04 28.53
N LEU A 440 4.84 17.01 28.68
CA LEU A 440 5.06 17.67 29.98
C LEU A 440 3.85 18.51 30.41
N ARG A 441 3.09 19.10 29.48
CA ARG A 441 1.80 19.74 29.79
C ARG A 441 0.76 18.75 30.31
N VAL A 442 0.77 17.49 29.84
CA VAL A 442 -0.05 16.42 30.43
C VAL A 442 0.43 16.09 31.86
N ALA A 443 1.74 16.03 32.11
CA ALA A 443 2.28 15.88 33.46
C ALA A 443 1.79 16.98 34.41
N LEU A 444 1.95 18.25 34.00
CA LEU A 444 1.47 19.42 34.74
C LEU A 444 -0.04 19.36 35.00
N ALA A 445 -0.84 18.93 34.03
CA ALA A 445 -2.29 18.77 34.19
C ALA A 445 -2.70 17.59 35.10
N PHE A 446 -1.79 16.67 35.41
CA PHE A 446 -2.01 15.55 36.32
C PHE A 446 -1.52 15.82 37.75
N THR A 447 -0.46 16.61 37.92
CA THR A 447 0.13 16.96 39.22
C THR A 447 -0.33 18.31 39.78
N ARG A 448 -1.14 19.06 39.03
CA ARG A 448 -1.65 20.39 39.45
C ARG A 448 -2.36 20.35 40.81
N HIS A 449 -2.09 21.36 41.63
CA HIS A 449 -2.82 21.65 42.87
C HIS A 449 -4.35 21.62 42.66
N ASP A 450 -5.06 21.03 43.62
CA ASP A 450 -6.51 20.74 43.69
C ASP A 450 -7.10 19.87 42.56
N THR A 451 -6.67 20.06 41.32
CA THR A 451 -7.39 19.67 40.10
C THR A 451 -6.66 18.64 39.23
N GLY A 452 -5.44 18.27 39.61
CA GLY A 452 -4.67 17.20 38.99
C GLY A 452 -5.21 15.82 39.38
N TRP A 453 -5.39 14.93 38.40
CA TRP A 453 -5.95 13.59 38.66
C TRP A 453 -5.02 12.74 39.53
N ILE A 454 -3.72 12.74 39.25
CA ILE A 454 -2.74 11.93 39.98
C ILE A 454 -2.60 12.43 41.42
N ARG A 455 -2.55 13.77 41.63
CA ARG A 455 -2.52 14.36 42.98
C ARG A 455 -3.73 13.93 43.82
N GLN A 456 -4.93 13.95 43.22
CA GLN A 456 -6.18 13.49 43.84
C GLN A 456 -6.33 11.96 43.95
N THR A 457 -5.38 11.15 43.48
CA THR A 457 -5.46 9.67 43.53
C THR A 457 -4.23 9.05 44.22
N PRO A 458 -3.99 9.29 45.54
CA PRO A 458 -2.82 8.75 46.25
C PRO A 458 -2.77 7.22 46.32
N SER A 459 -3.88 6.53 46.07
CA SER A 459 -3.95 5.06 46.00
C SER A 459 -3.03 4.45 44.94
N LEU A 460 -2.71 5.20 43.86
CA LEU A 460 -1.77 4.79 42.81
C LEU A 460 -0.37 4.47 43.38
N SER A 461 0.04 5.15 44.47
CA SER A 461 1.33 4.90 45.14
C SER A 461 1.52 3.45 45.61
N LYS A 462 0.44 2.70 45.82
CA LYS A 462 0.47 1.27 46.20
C LYS A 462 0.99 0.37 45.07
N ALA A 463 0.82 0.77 43.81
CA ALA A 463 1.30 0.02 42.65
C ALA A 463 2.81 0.21 42.37
N LEU A 464 3.45 1.22 42.98
CA LEU A 464 4.87 1.53 42.77
C LEU A 464 5.81 0.38 43.14
N ARG A 465 6.77 0.13 42.25
CA ARG A 465 7.88 -0.81 42.38
C ARG A 465 9.16 -0.09 41.93
N PRO A 466 10.34 -0.39 42.51
CA PRO A 466 11.59 0.23 42.10
C PRO A 466 11.91 -0.10 40.64
N ILE A 467 12.60 0.83 39.97
CA ILE A 467 13.06 0.71 38.58
C ILE A 467 14.54 1.08 38.58
N GLU A 468 15.39 0.14 38.18
CA GLU A 468 16.84 0.29 38.16
C GLU A 468 17.26 1.56 37.38
N GLY A 469 18.11 2.38 38.00
CA GLY A 469 18.61 3.63 37.44
C GLY A 469 17.59 4.78 37.29
N VAL A 470 16.31 4.60 37.65
CA VAL A 470 15.26 5.62 37.44
C VAL A 470 14.37 5.87 38.66
N VAL A 471 14.02 4.85 39.46
CA VAL A 471 13.19 5.02 40.66
C VAL A 471 13.70 4.12 41.79
N SER A 472 14.22 4.73 42.86
CA SER A 472 14.74 4.02 44.04
C SER A 472 13.64 3.57 45.00
N ILE A 473 14.00 2.68 45.94
CA ILE A 473 13.10 2.24 47.01
C ILE A 473 12.80 3.40 47.98
N ASP A 474 13.79 4.24 48.27
CA ASP A 474 13.69 5.33 49.26
C ASP A 474 12.91 6.54 48.69
N GLU A 475 13.01 6.78 47.39
CA GLU A 475 12.12 7.69 46.68
C GLU A 475 10.66 7.20 46.75
N ILE A 476 10.40 5.90 46.53
CA ILE A 476 9.06 5.33 46.65
C ILE A 476 8.52 5.44 48.09
N GLN A 477 9.36 5.26 49.11
CA GLN A 477 8.95 5.47 50.50
C GLN A 477 8.59 6.94 50.76
N THR A 478 9.41 7.87 50.28
CA THR A 478 9.18 9.32 50.42
C THR A 478 7.91 9.78 49.71
N VAL A 479 7.68 9.31 48.48
CA VAL A 479 6.47 9.58 47.68
C VAL A 479 5.22 8.95 48.31
N ARG A 480 5.35 7.82 49.02
CA ARG A 480 4.25 7.23 49.83
C ARG A 480 3.98 7.99 51.12
N ALA A 481 5.01 8.57 51.75
CA ALA A 481 4.88 9.36 52.96
C ALA A 481 4.28 10.75 52.70
N ASN A 482 4.59 11.39 51.57
CA ASN A 482 4.02 12.68 51.18
C ASN A 482 3.78 12.78 49.66
N TRP A 483 2.60 12.33 49.24
CA TRP A 483 2.17 12.30 47.84
C TRP A 483 1.98 13.69 47.22
N ASP A 484 1.50 14.65 48.00
CA ASP A 484 1.28 16.02 47.54
C ASP A 484 2.60 16.75 47.28
N ALA A 485 3.57 16.66 48.19
CA ALA A 485 4.90 17.21 47.98
C ALA A 485 5.61 16.57 46.77
N ALA A 486 5.42 15.27 46.56
CA ALA A 486 5.93 14.59 45.37
C ALA A 486 5.30 15.13 44.08
N CYS A 487 3.99 15.37 44.07
CA CYS A 487 3.30 16.02 42.96
C CYS A 487 3.83 17.45 42.71
N ASP A 488 4.08 18.22 43.75
CA ASP A 488 4.56 19.60 43.65
C ASP A 488 6.01 19.68 43.16
N ILE A 489 6.88 18.76 43.59
CA ILE A 489 8.24 18.58 43.05
C ILE A 489 8.17 18.27 41.54
N CYS A 490 7.32 17.32 41.13
CA CYS A 490 7.11 16.98 39.72
C CYS A 490 6.55 18.16 38.91
N HIS A 491 5.61 18.92 39.48
CA HIS A 491 5.01 20.08 38.84
C HIS A 491 6.05 21.20 38.61
N LYS A 492 6.90 21.46 39.61
CA LYS A 492 8.03 22.41 39.51
C LYS A 492 9.03 21.96 38.45
N HIS A 493 9.42 20.68 38.45
CA HIS A 493 10.35 20.09 37.48
C HIS A 493 9.84 20.19 36.04
N CYS A 494 8.60 19.72 35.79
CA CYS A 494 7.99 19.78 34.46
C CYS A 494 7.80 21.22 33.98
N THR A 495 7.55 22.19 34.88
CA THR A 495 7.48 23.61 34.54
C THR A 495 8.84 24.17 34.09
N GLY A 496 9.94 23.70 34.68
CA GLY A 496 11.30 23.99 34.21
C GLY A 496 11.57 23.39 32.83
N ARG A 497 11.39 22.07 32.70
CA ARG A 497 11.61 21.35 31.43
C ARG A 497 10.77 21.88 30.27
N VAL A 498 9.53 22.34 30.51
CA VAL A 498 8.72 23.03 29.48
C VAL A 498 9.41 24.30 28.98
N LYS A 499 9.99 25.13 29.86
CA LYS A 499 10.67 26.37 29.47
C LYS A 499 12.00 26.12 28.76
N GLU A 500 12.69 25.04 29.11
CA GLU A 500 13.93 24.62 28.46
C GLU A 500 13.66 24.06 27.07
N ILE A 501 12.76 23.08 26.96
CA ILE A 501 12.46 22.40 25.69
C ILE A 501 11.87 23.38 24.66
N ASN A 502 11.01 24.33 25.05
CA ASN A 502 10.50 25.34 24.11
C ASN A 502 11.61 26.20 23.46
N LYS A 503 12.82 26.30 24.04
CA LYS A 503 13.96 27.02 23.44
C LYS A 503 14.74 26.19 22.42
N VAL A 504 14.71 24.86 22.52
CA VAL A 504 15.51 23.93 21.70
C VAL A 504 14.65 23.05 20.78
N ALA A 505 13.33 23.07 20.95
CA ALA A 505 12.38 22.33 20.13
C ALA A 505 12.37 22.86 18.68
N ARG A 506 12.62 21.96 17.72
CA ARG A 506 12.61 22.29 16.29
C ARG A 506 11.21 22.14 15.71
N VAL A 507 10.85 23.07 14.82
CA VAL A 507 9.71 22.88 13.91
C VAL A 507 10.10 21.76 12.95
N HIS A 508 9.37 20.65 13.01
CA HIS A 508 9.79 19.35 12.46
C HIS A 508 9.02 18.92 11.21
N ARG A 509 7.75 19.37 11.12
CA ARG A 509 7.07 19.63 9.86
C ARG A 509 7.01 21.15 9.75
N ASP A 510 7.86 21.75 8.92
CA ASP A 510 7.46 23.00 8.29
C ASP A 510 6.35 22.64 7.28
N PRO A 511 5.10 23.10 7.45
CA PRO A 511 4.04 22.82 6.48
C PRO A 511 4.37 23.41 5.10
N PHE A 512 5.33 24.34 5.02
CA PHE A 512 5.81 24.95 3.81
C PHE A 512 7.04 24.28 3.20
N GLU A 513 7.67 23.26 3.84
CA GLU A 513 8.80 22.50 3.26
C GLU A 513 8.52 22.03 1.81
N PRO A 514 7.33 21.50 1.48
CA PRO A 514 7.01 21.06 0.11
C PRO A 514 6.87 22.20 -0.91
N ILE A 515 6.80 23.46 -0.46
CA ILE A 515 6.70 24.65 -1.31
C ILE A 515 7.85 25.66 -1.10
N LEU A 516 8.88 25.35 -0.30
CA LEU A 516 10.06 26.21 -0.18
C LEU A 516 10.68 26.58 -1.54
N PRO A 517 10.80 25.67 -2.53
CA PRO A 517 11.27 26.04 -3.89
C PRO A 517 10.40 27.05 -4.63
N ILE A 518 9.16 27.29 -4.17
CA ILE A 518 8.29 28.36 -4.66
C ILE A 518 8.52 29.64 -3.86
N LEU A 519 8.59 29.54 -2.53
CA LEU A 519 8.77 30.67 -1.62
C LEU A 519 10.16 31.34 -1.73
N GLU A 520 11.19 30.55 -2.05
CA GLU A 520 12.59 30.98 -2.23
C GLU A 520 12.87 31.45 -3.68
N ALA A 521 11.91 31.31 -4.60
CA ALA A 521 12.09 31.71 -5.99
C ALA A 521 12.09 33.25 -6.16
N PRO A 522 12.75 33.80 -7.22
CA PRO A 522 12.74 35.24 -7.50
C PRO A 522 11.35 35.85 -7.73
N SER A 523 10.34 35.02 -8.05
CA SER A 523 8.93 35.42 -8.06
C SER A 523 8.05 34.27 -7.55
N PRO A 524 7.75 34.21 -6.25
CA PRO A 524 6.93 33.14 -5.67
C PRO A 524 5.51 33.12 -6.26
N VAL A 525 4.96 34.29 -6.58
CA VAL A 525 3.66 34.42 -7.25
C VAL A 525 3.74 33.89 -8.70
N GLY A 526 4.86 34.13 -9.40
CA GLY A 526 5.11 33.56 -10.72
C GLY A 526 5.19 32.03 -10.70
N GLU A 527 6.01 31.45 -9.82
CA GLU A 527 6.12 29.99 -9.67
C GLU A 527 4.78 29.35 -9.26
N TYR A 528 4.08 29.93 -8.30
CA TYR A 528 2.76 29.44 -7.86
C TYR A 528 1.68 29.57 -8.95
N ARG A 529 1.88 30.40 -9.99
CA ARG A 529 0.97 30.49 -11.15
C ARG A 529 1.13 29.30 -12.09
N LYS A 530 2.34 28.74 -12.21
CA LYS A 530 2.57 27.53 -13.01
C LYS A 530 1.69 26.37 -12.54
N ILE A 531 1.34 26.31 -11.25
CA ILE A 531 0.39 25.32 -10.70
C ILE A 531 -1.02 25.49 -11.29
N THR A 532 -1.55 26.71 -11.39
CA THR A 532 -2.88 26.93 -11.98
C THR A 532 -2.89 26.62 -13.47
N ASP A 533 -1.81 26.96 -14.18
CA ASP A 533 -1.67 26.73 -15.61
C ASP A 533 -1.52 25.22 -15.90
N GLU A 534 -0.78 24.49 -15.05
CA GLU A 534 -0.62 23.03 -15.09
C GLU A 534 -1.92 22.28 -14.78
N ILE A 535 -2.76 22.76 -13.85
CA ILE A 535 -4.07 22.15 -13.58
C ILE A 535 -5.02 22.28 -14.80
N ILE A 536 -4.97 23.40 -15.54
CA ILE A 536 -5.69 23.52 -16.82
C ILE A 536 -5.09 22.56 -17.86
N ARG A 537 -3.76 22.55 -18.03
CA ARG A 537 -3.05 21.71 -19.02
C ARG A 537 -3.28 20.21 -18.82
N LEU A 538 -3.54 19.80 -17.57
CA LEU A 538 -3.78 18.41 -17.17
C LEU A 538 -5.24 18.10 -16.85
N LEU A 539 -6.18 19.01 -17.16
CA LEU A 539 -7.60 18.88 -16.83
C LEU A 539 -8.21 17.59 -17.43
N PRO A 540 -8.81 16.69 -16.62
CA PRO A 540 -9.47 15.50 -17.14
C PRO A 540 -10.67 15.85 -18.04
N ASP A 541 -10.81 15.12 -19.14
CA ASP A 541 -12.01 15.07 -19.99
C ASP A 541 -13.30 14.94 -19.16
N GLU A 542 -14.08 16.02 -19.11
CA GLU A 542 -15.28 16.16 -18.28
C GLU A 542 -16.36 15.14 -18.64
N LYS A 543 -16.58 14.87 -19.93
CA LYS A 543 -17.62 13.94 -20.40
C LYS A 543 -17.33 12.50 -19.98
N ARG A 544 -16.07 12.20 -19.68
CA ARG A 544 -15.56 10.85 -19.41
C ARG A 544 -15.12 10.62 -17.97
N TYR A 545 -14.66 11.66 -17.30
CA TYR A 545 -14.18 11.65 -15.91
C TYR A 545 -14.76 12.85 -15.11
N PRO A 546 -16.09 13.07 -15.13
CA PRO A 546 -16.70 14.32 -14.64
C PRO A 546 -16.34 14.64 -13.19
N ARG A 547 -16.24 13.60 -12.33
CA ARG A 547 -15.80 13.77 -10.94
C ARG A 547 -14.37 14.31 -10.84
N SER A 548 -13.42 13.75 -11.59
CA SER A 548 -12.02 14.19 -11.53
C SER A 548 -11.81 15.52 -12.24
N ALA A 549 -12.59 15.82 -13.28
CA ALA A 549 -12.67 17.16 -13.86
C ALA A 549 -13.15 18.19 -12.81
N ALA A 550 -14.25 17.90 -12.10
CA ALA A 550 -14.77 18.77 -11.04
C ALA A 550 -13.81 18.92 -9.84
N GLU A 551 -13.12 17.84 -9.44
CA GLU A 551 -12.07 17.87 -8.40
C GLU A 551 -10.87 18.75 -8.84
N SER A 552 -10.48 18.70 -10.12
CA SER A 552 -9.45 19.57 -10.71
C SER A 552 -9.92 21.03 -10.82
N ILE A 553 -11.13 21.29 -11.30
CA ILE A 553 -11.73 22.64 -11.41
C ILE A 553 -11.86 23.27 -10.01
N ARG A 554 -12.31 22.52 -9.00
CA ARG A 554 -12.31 22.97 -7.60
C ARG A 554 -10.92 23.34 -7.14
N SER A 555 -9.91 22.52 -7.43
CA SER A 555 -8.52 22.76 -7.03
C SER A 555 -7.96 24.03 -7.68
N PHE A 556 -8.18 24.20 -8.98
CA PHE A 556 -7.87 25.43 -9.72
C PHE A 556 -8.56 26.66 -9.12
N LEU A 557 -9.87 26.57 -8.84
CA LEU A 557 -10.63 27.68 -8.27
C LEU A 557 -10.17 28.05 -6.87
N MET A 558 -9.83 27.10 -5.98
CA MET A 558 -9.28 27.46 -4.67
C MET A 558 -7.95 28.21 -4.78
N ILE A 559 -7.06 27.76 -5.68
CA ILE A 559 -5.73 28.37 -5.88
C ILE A 559 -5.86 29.74 -6.59
N ARG A 560 -6.84 29.91 -7.49
CA ARG A 560 -7.10 31.19 -8.18
C ARG A 560 -7.82 32.20 -7.30
N LEU A 561 -8.86 31.80 -6.56
CA LEU A 561 -9.64 32.69 -5.70
C LEU A 561 -8.83 33.14 -4.48
N GLY A 562 -8.06 32.24 -3.86
CA GLY A 562 -7.16 32.57 -2.72
C GLY A 562 -5.99 33.53 -3.05
N ARG A 563 -5.97 34.09 -4.26
CA ARG A 563 -5.08 35.19 -4.69
C ARG A 563 -5.79 36.54 -4.76
N VAL A 564 -7.08 36.55 -5.08
CA VAL A 564 -7.88 37.78 -5.29
C VAL A 564 -8.07 38.55 -3.98
N ASP A 565 -7.99 37.85 -2.84
CA ASP A 565 -7.98 38.46 -1.50
C ASP A 565 -6.67 39.22 -1.16
N LYS A 566 -5.67 39.25 -2.06
CA LYS A 566 -4.41 39.99 -1.90
C LYS A 566 -4.11 40.98 -3.02
N GLU A 567 -4.46 40.65 -4.26
CA GLU A 567 -4.49 41.61 -5.38
C GLU A 567 -5.96 41.91 -5.68
N GLY A 568 -6.42 43.05 -5.18
CA GLY A 568 -7.85 43.38 -5.10
C GLY A 568 -8.57 43.40 -6.45
N PHE A 569 -9.86 43.06 -6.42
CA PHE A 569 -10.75 42.95 -7.57
C PHE A 569 -10.57 44.09 -8.59
N GLN A 570 -9.97 43.78 -9.74
CA GLN A 570 -10.32 44.40 -11.01
C GLN A 570 -10.89 43.32 -11.93
N ILE A 571 -12.20 43.44 -12.18
CA ILE A 571 -12.89 42.70 -13.23
C ILE A 571 -12.95 43.62 -14.45
N THR A 572 -12.38 43.15 -15.55
CA THR A 572 -12.62 43.59 -16.93
C THR A 572 -12.58 42.35 -17.82
#